data_AF-A0A150QIX6-F1
#
_entry.id   AF-A0A150QIX6-F1
#
_cell.length_a   1.000
_cell.length_b   1.000
_cell.length_c   1.000
_cell.angle_alpha   90.00
_cell.angle_beta   90.00
_cell.angle_gamma   90.00
#
_symmetry.space_group_name_H-M   'P 1'
#
loop_
_entity.id
_entity.type
_entity.pdbx_description
1 polymer ?
#
loop_
_entity_poly.entity_id
_entity_poly.type
_entity_poly.pdbx_seq_one_letter_code
_entity_poly.pdbx_strand_id
1 'polypeptide(L)'
;MTEYDTLRTQVTPRDPRIARRLARRLDPIGGFLLYGFLWIYVSVAVAVFAARAVGSVLSSTGSMALPLALFVLAYMVFPIWVWRRRRSARRLFRDGTFVDATVDKVRHSYMGRGRWRAPVTLVNLQVTLDGKERYPGLSLFGHIERLERGDVLPVLSVPGYKHCAAFPGRGELVVAQQHLFPEQGEGGPRRRRGAAHALIARRGDEHLGR
;
A
#
# COMPACT_ATOMS: atom_id res chain seq x y z
N MET A 1 25.24 -3.49 -13.83
CA MET A 1 25.08 -2.57 -12.69
C MET A 1 23.63 -2.61 -12.25
N THR A 2 23.34 -3.01 -11.02
CA THR A 2 21.95 -3.20 -10.55
C THR A 2 21.33 -1.86 -10.11
N GLU A 3 20.00 -1.82 -9.96
CA GLU A 3 19.31 -0.62 -9.43
C GLU A 3 19.74 -0.31 -8.00
N TYR A 4 20.01 -1.36 -7.22
CA TYR A 4 20.58 -1.26 -5.88
C TYR A 4 21.95 -0.57 -5.90
N ASP A 5 22.87 -0.98 -6.77
CA ASP A 5 24.21 -0.37 -6.88
C ASP A 5 24.12 1.11 -7.24
N THR A 6 23.20 1.44 -8.17
CA THR A 6 22.95 2.82 -8.62
C THR A 6 22.42 3.71 -7.50
N LEU A 7 21.53 3.19 -6.66
CA LEU A 7 20.94 3.95 -5.56
C LEU A 7 21.89 4.04 -4.35
N ARG A 8 22.69 3.00 -4.10
CA ARG A 8 23.61 2.91 -2.95
C ARG A 8 24.80 3.87 -3.10
N THR A 9 25.27 4.08 -4.33
CA THR A 9 26.43 4.95 -4.62
C THR A 9 26.12 6.44 -4.61
N GLN A 10 24.84 6.84 -4.59
CA GLN A 10 24.45 8.24 -4.62
C GLN A 10 24.20 8.79 -3.22
N VAL A 11 24.75 9.98 -2.98
CA VAL A 11 24.50 10.77 -1.77
C VAL A 11 23.03 11.23 -1.77
N THR A 12 22.36 11.13 -0.63
CA THR A 12 21.02 11.69 -0.40
C THR A 12 21.11 13.20 -0.13
N PRO A 13 20.28 14.04 -0.79
CA PRO A 13 19.22 13.71 -1.74
C PRO A 13 19.73 13.33 -3.14
N ARG A 14 19.13 12.30 -3.74
CA ARG A 14 19.54 11.74 -5.05
C ARG A 14 19.03 12.57 -6.24
N ASP A 15 19.64 12.38 -7.41
CA ASP A 15 19.27 13.08 -8.64
C ASP A 15 17.77 12.88 -8.98
N PRO A 16 16.98 13.96 -9.15
CA PRO A 16 15.57 13.87 -9.53
C PRO A 16 15.31 13.09 -10.82
N ARG A 17 16.26 13.02 -11.77
CA ARG A 17 16.10 12.25 -13.01
C ARG A 17 16.06 10.75 -12.74
N ILE A 18 16.92 10.25 -11.86
CA ILE A 18 17.01 8.84 -11.48
C ILE A 18 15.81 8.46 -10.62
N ALA A 19 15.47 9.30 -9.64
CA ALA A 19 14.27 9.11 -8.82
C ALA A 19 12.98 9.04 -9.66
N ARG A 20 12.85 9.86 -10.71
CA ARG A 20 11.70 9.78 -11.64
C ARG A 20 11.68 8.49 -12.44
N ARG A 21 12.84 8.01 -12.90
CA ARG A 21 12.95 6.78 -13.69
C ARG A 21 12.52 5.56 -12.89
N LEU A 22 13.02 5.43 -11.66
CA LEU A 22 12.68 4.33 -10.75
C LEU A 22 11.24 4.42 -10.24
N ALA A 23 10.76 5.63 -9.93
CA ALA A 23 9.36 5.83 -9.54
C ALA A 23 8.35 5.38 -10.60
N ARG A 24 8.69 5.47 -11.90
CA ARG A 24 7.82 4.98 -12.98
C ARG A 24 7.73 3.46 -13.03
N ARG A 25 8.71 2.72 -12.50
CA ARG A 25 8.71 1.25 -12.48
C ARG A 25 7.83 0.68 -11.36
N LEU A 26 7.65 1.43 -10.26
CA LEU A 26 6.76 1.03 -9.17
C LEU A 26 5.27 1.06 -9.54
N ASP A 27 4.88 1.81 -10.58
CA ASP A 27 3.48 1.89 -11.04
C ASP A 27 3.31 1.07 -12.33
N PRO A 28 2.70 -0.13 -12.27
CA PRO A 28 2.38 -0.88 -13.48
C PRO A 28 1.39 -0.07 -14.33
N ILE A 29 1.80 0.27 -15.54
CA ILE A 29 1.01 1.07 -16.50
C ILE A 29 -0.38 0.46 -16.73
N GLY A 30 -0.48 -0.88 -16.75
CA GLY A 30 -1.75 -1.58 -16.95
C GLY A 30 -2.77 -1.34 -15.82
N GLY A 31 -2.33 -1.36 -14.56
CA GLY A 31 -3.21 -1.05 -13.43
C GLY A 31 -3.69 0.40 -13.48
N PHE A 32 -2.79 1.32 -13.83
CA PHE A 32 -3.13 2.73 -14.01
C PHE A 32 -4.21 2.97 -15.06
N LEU A 33 -4.11 2.30 -16.22
CA LEU A 33 -5.08 2.41 -17.30
C LEU A 33 -6.45 1.84 -16.89
N LEU A 34 -6.46 0.66 -16.27
CA LEU A 34 -7.71 0.03 -15.82
C LEU A 34 -8.42 0.87 -14.74
N TYR A 35 -7.68 1.36 -13.74
CA TYR A 35 -8.22 2.25 -12.71
C TYR A 35 -8.70 3.57 -13.30
N GLY A 36 -7.96 4.14 -14.26
CA GLY A 36 -8.36 5.38 -14.95
C GLY A 36 -9.65 5.21 -15.74
N PHE A 37 -9.78 4.13 -16.49
CA PHE A 37 -11.01 3.82 -17.25
C PHE A 37 -12.21 3.63 -16.32
N LEU A 38 -12.04 2.84 -15.25
CA LEU A 38 -13.09 2.63 -14.25
C LEU A 38 -13.51 3.95 -13.58
N TRP A 39 -12.54 4.84 -13.29
CA TRP A 39 -12.82 6.12 -12.67
C TRP A 39 -13.58 7.07 -13.60
N ILE A 40 -13.23 7.11 -14.89
CA ILE A 40 -13.97 7.87 -15.90
C ILE A 40 -15.42 7.36 -15.95
N TYR A 41 -15.61 6.04 -16.02
CA TYR A 41 -16.94 5.43 -16.04
C TYR A 41 -17.78 5.82 -14.80
N VAL A 42 -17.19 5.74 -13.61
CA VAL A 42 -17.85 6.15 -12.35
C VAL A 42 -18.16 7.65 -12.36
N SER A 43 -17.24 8.49 -12.83
CA SER A 43 -17.43 9.95 -12.89
C SER A 43 -18.58 10.33 -13.83
N VAL A 44 -18.67 9.68 -15.00
CA VAL A 44 -19.78 9.85 -15.94
C VAL A 44 -21.09 9.37 -15.33
N ALA A 45 -21.10 8.21 -14.67
CA ALA A 45 -22.30 7.70 -14.01
C ALA A 45 -22.81 8.68 -12.94
N VAL A 46 -21.93 9.18 -12.08
CA VAL A 46 -22.27 10.20 -11.06
C VAL A 46 -22.83 11.46 -11.72
N ALA A 47 -22.24 11.95 -12.81
CA ALA A 47 -22.72 13.12 -13.52
C ALA A 47 -24.11 12.92 -14.14
N VAL A 48 -24.37 11.75 -14.75
CA VAL A 48 -25.68 11.39 -15.33
C VAL A 48 -26.74 11.25 -14.23
N PHE A 49 -26.41 10.59 -13.12
CA PHE A 49 -27.32 10.48 -11.98
C PHE A 49 -27.65 11.84 -11.36
N ALA A 50 -26.64 12.71 -11.19
CA ALA A 50 -26.85 14.06 -10.71
C ALA A 50 -27.72 14.87 -11.67
N ALA A 51 -27.47 14.79 -12.99
CA ALA A 51 -28.29 15.46 -14.00
C ALA A 51 -29.75 14.98 -13.98
N ARG A 52 -29.99 13.67 -13.81
CA ARG A 52 -31.34 13.12 -13.69
C ARG A 52 -32.06 13.54 -12.41
N ALA A 53 -31.37 13.50 -11.27
CA ALA A 53 -31.93 13.92 -9.99
C ALA A 53 -32.32 15.41 -10.03
N VAL A 54 -31.46 16.27 -10.56
CA VAL A 54 -31.71 17.70 -10.71
C VAL A 54 -32.86 17.95 -11.70
N GLY A 55 -32.87 17.25 -12.84
CA GLY A 55 -33.94 17.35 -13.83
C GLY A 55 -35.31 16.87 -13.33
N SER A 56 -35.35 15.91 -12.40
CA SER A 56 -36.60 15.46 -11.76
C SER A 56 -37.16 16.43 -10.72
N VAL A 57 -36.33 17.31 -10.17
CA VAL A 57 -36.71 18.23 -9.07
C VAL A 57 -36.93 19.66 -9.58
N LEU A 58 -36.23 20.08 -10.64
CA LEU A 58 -36.28 21.44 -11.18
C LEU A 58 -36.93 21.42 -12.56
N SER A 59 -38.26 21.50 -12.59
CA SER A 59 -39.07 21.72 -13.80
C SER A 59 -38.98 23.18 -14.29
N SER A 60 -37.78 23.69 -14.55
CA SER A 60 -37.53 24.69 -15.62
C SER A 60 -36.05 25.01 -15.70
N THR A 61 -35.55 25.09 -16.94
CA THR A 61 -34.35 25.82 -17.34
C THR A 61 -32.99 25.38 -16.74
N GLY A 62 -32.48 24.25 -17.25
CA GLY A 62 -31.26 24.32 -18.08
C GLY A 62 -29.91 24.62 -17.41
N SER A 63 -29.74 24.46 -16.10
CA SER A 63 -28.41 24.58 -15.49
C SER A 63 -27.58 23.30 -15.69
N MET A 64 -26.99 23.14 -16.88
CA MET A 64 -25.95 22.13 -17.13
C MET A 64 -24.67 22.37 -16.30
N ALA A 65 -24.58 23.53 -15.65
CA ALA A 65 -23.43 23.94 -14.85
C ALA A 65 -23.21 23.02 -13.64
N LEU A 66 -24.27 22.63 -12.91
CA LEU A 66 -24.13 21.78 -11.72
C LEU A 66 -23.63 20.35 -12.05
N PRO A 67 -24.23 19.59 -12.98
CA PRO A 67 -23.73 18.26 -13.33
C PRO A 67 -22.34 18.32 -13.97
N LEU A 68 -22.04 19.37 -14.74
CA LEU A 68 -20.69 19.58 -15.28
C LEU A 68 -19.66 19.85 -14.17
N ALA A 69 -20.00 20.70 -13.19
CA ALA A 69 -19.12 20.98 -12.06
C ALA A 69 -18.85 19.73 -11.21
N LEU A 70 -19.88 18.91 -10.95
CA LEU A 70 -19.74 17.64 -10.25
C LEU A 70 -18.90 16.63 -11.03
N PHE A 71 -19.10 16.56 -12.36
CA PHE A 71 -18.27 15.74 -13.24
C PHE A 71 -16.80 16.15 -13.16
N VAL A 72 -16.50 17.45 -13.29
CA VAL A 72 -15.13 17.97 -13.22
C VAL A 72 -14.53 17.69 -11.84
N LEU A 73 -15.27 17.90 -10.76
CA LEU A 73 -14.78 17.65 -9.40
C LEU A 73 -14.49 16.15 -9.18
N ALA A 74 -15.42 15.27 -9.56
CA ALA A 74 -15.25 13.82 -9.49
C ALA A 74 -14.07 13.35 -10.36
N TYR A 75 -13.96 13.89 -11.57
CA TYR A 75 -12.85 13.60 -12.48
C TYR A 75 -11.51 14.04 -11.88
N MET A 76 -11.43 15.24 -11.27
CA MET A 76 -10.20 15.81 -10.69
C MET A 76 -9.66 15.04 -9.48
N VAL A 77 -10.48 14.25 -8.78
CA VAL A 77 -10.01 13.38 -7.69
C VAL A 77 -8.96 12.39 -8.19
N PHE A 78 -9.13 11.84 -9.39
CA PHE A 78 -8.19 10.88 -9.97
C PHE A 78 -6.81 11.46 -10.30
N PRO A 79 -6.65 12.52 -11.11
CA PRO A 79 -5.33 13.10 -11.38
C PRO A 79 -4.67 13.62 -10.10
N ILE A 80 -5.43 14.14 -9.12
CA ILE A 80 -4.88 14.51 -7.81
C ILE A 80 -4.33 13.28 -7.09
N TRP A 81 -5.09 12.18 -7.03
CA TRP A 81 -4.63 10.93 -6.41
C TRP A 81 -3.37 10.38 -7.10
N VAL A 82 -3.37 10.35 -8.43
CA VAL A 82 -2.23 9.95 -9.27
C VAL A 82 -1.01 10.82 -8.98
N TRP A 83 -1.19 12.13 -8.95
CA TRP A 83 -0.11 13.07 -8.68
C TRP A 83 0.45 12.88 -7.26
N ARG A 84 -0.41 12.71 -6.26
CA ARG A 84 -0.01 12.40 -4.88
C ARG A 84 0.78 11.10 -4.81
N ARG A 85 0.35 10.04 -5.49
CA ARG A 85 1.03 8.73 -5.56
C ARG A 85 2.38 8.79 -6.27
N ARG A 86 2.48 9.53 -7.38
CA ARG A 86 3.75 9.74 -8.09
C ARG A 86 4.73 10.60 -7.30
N ARG A 87 4.25 11.66 -6.64
CA ARG A 87 5.08 12.54 -5.78
C ARG A 87 5.64 11.75 -4.60
N SER A 88 4.79 10.92 -4.02
CA SER A 88 5.08 9.93 -2.99
C SER A 88 6.21 8.96 -3.37
N ALA A 89 6.09 8.26 -4.50
CA ALA A 89 7.13 7.37 -5.01
C ALA A 89 8.44 8.10 -5.33
N ARG A 90 8.38 9.30 -5.91
CA ARG A 90 9.58 10.11 -6.16
C ARG A 90 10.29 10.50 -4.86
N ARG A 91 9.54 10.85 -3.82
CA ARG A 91 10.10 11.19 -2.50
C ARG A 91 10.86 10.00 -1.91
N LEU A 92 10.31 8.79 -2.05
CA LEU A 92 10.97 7.56 -1.60
C LEU A 92 12.36 7.39 -2.24
N PHE A 93 12.50 7.54 -3.56
CA PHE A 93 13.80 7.38 -4.21
C PHE A 93 14.75 8.55 -4.02
N ARG A 94 14.22 9.77 -3.94
CA ARG A 94 15.03 10.98 -3.76
C ARG A 94 15.60 11.08 -2.35
N ASP A 95 14.76 10.84 -1.35
CA ASP A 95 15.04 11.13 0.07
C ASP A 95 15.26 9.84 0.90
N GLY A 96 15.00 8.66 0.33
CA GLY A 96 15.08 7.40 1.07
C GLY A 96 16.50 7.03 1.48
N THR A 97 16.65 6.52 2.69
CA THR A 97 17.90 5.97 3.19
C THR A 97 17.85 4.45 3.09
N PHE A 98 19.01 3.85 2.78
CA PHE A 98 19.14 2.40 2.85
C PHE A 98 19.29 1.97 4.30
N VAL A 99 18.52 0.97 4.66
CA VAL A 99 18.59 0.30 5.95
C VAL A 99 18.67 -1.18 5.65
N ASP A 100 19.72 -1.81 6.15
CA ASP A 100 19.87 -3.25 6.07
C ASP A 100 19.00 -3.86 7.18
N ALA A 101 18.01 -4.65 6.77
CA ALA A 101 17.03 -5.23 7.65
C ALA A 101 17.20 -6.75 7.68
N THR A 102 17.22 -7.35 8.86
CA THR A 102 17.30 -8.81 8.98
C THR A 102 15.91 -9.41 8.89
N VAL A 103 15.74 -10.45 8.09
CA VAL A 103 14.47 -11.15 7.96
C VAL A 103 14.24 -12.03 9.18
N ASP A 104 13.19 -11.78 9.95
CA ASP A 104 12.79 -12.63 11.09
C ASP A 104 11.78 -13.71 10.68
N LYS A 105 10.75 -13.33 9.90
CA LYS A 105 9.73 -14.29 9.44
C LYS A 105 9.37 -14.01 8.00
N VAL A 106 9.16 -15.09 7.24
CA VAL A 106 8.65 -15.04 5.87
C VAL A 106 7.36 -15.85 5.81
N ARG A 107 6.31 -15.27 5.23
CA ARG A 107 5.03 -15.93 5.01
C ARG A 107 4.56 -15.63 3.61
N HIS A 108 4.34 -16.67 2.82
CA HIS A 108 3.72 -16.55 1.53
C HIS A 108 2.19 -16.55 1.67
N SER A 109 1.53 -15.62 1.00
CA SER A 109 0.08 -15.48 1.03
C SER A 109 -0.42 -15.01 -0.34
N TYR A 110 -1.74 -15.05 -0.50
CA TYR A 110 -2.43 -14.48 -1.65
C TYR A 110 -3.34 -13.36 -1.16
N MET A 111 -3.15 -12.14 -1.68
CA MET A 111 -4.07 -11.03 -1.45
C MET A 111 -5.12 -10.96 -2.55
N GLY A 112 -6.37 -10.72 -2.19
CA GLY A 112 -7.50 -10.58 -3.12
C GLY A 112 -8.58 -11.65 -2.96
N ARG A 113 -9.65 -11.54 -3.75
CA ARG A 113 -10.81 -12.45 -3.72
C ARG A 113 -11.03 -13.08 -5.11
N GLY A 114 -11.43 -14.35 -5.12
CA GLY A 114 -11.76 -15.08 -6.34
C GLY A 114 -10.58 -15.24 -7.30
N ARG A 115 -10.82 -15.02 -8.60
CA ARG A 115 -9.80 -15.14 -9.67
C ARG A 115 -8.71 -14.06 -9.62
N TRP A 116 -8.87 -13.03 -8.80
CA TRP A 116 -7.93 -11.91 -8.67
C TRP A 116 -7.02 -12.04 -7.45
N ARG A 117 -6.54 -13.25 -7.18
CA ARG A 117 -5.57 -13.51 -6.11
C ARG A 117 -4.18 -13.16 -6.61
N ALA A 118 -3.61 -12.09 -6.07
CA ALA A 118 -2.23 -11.70 -6.32
C ALA A 118 -1.32 -12.36 -5.29
N PRO A 119 -0.21 -12.98 -5.71
CA PRO A 119 0.78 -13.51 -4.80
C PRO A 119 1.46 -12.38 -4.01
N VAL A 120 1.65 -12.58 -2.70
CA VAL A 120 2.30 -11.63 -1.80
C VAL A 120 3.18 -12.39 -0.80
N THR A 121 4.45 -12.04 -0.73
CA THR A 121 5.34 -12.46 0.36
C THR A 121 5.27 -11.44 1.49
N LEU A 122 4.74 -11.83 2.63
CA LEU A 122 4.76 -11.06 3.87
C LEU A 122 6.07 -11.35 4.61
N VAL A 123 6.79 -10.31 5.00
CA VAL A 123 8.09 -10.42 5.66
C VAL A 123 8.09 -9.58 6.92
N ASN A 124 8.42 -10.19 8.05
CA ASN A 124 8.77 -9.44 9.26
C ASN A 124 10.25 -9.19 9.26
N LEU A 125 10.60 -7.92 9.39
CA LEU A 125 11.97 -7.48 9.47
C LEU A 125 12.32 -7.09 10.89
N GLN A 126 13.56 -7.31 11.27
CA GLN A 126 14.21 -6.72 12.43
C GLN A 126 15.14 -5.61 11.92
N VAL A 127 14.90 -4.40 12.39
CA VAL A 127 15.64 -3.21 11.98
C VAL A 127 16.06 -2.42 13.21
N THR A 128 17.33 -2.05 13.28
CA THR A 128 17.83 -1.13 14.32
C THR A 128 17.88 0.28 13.73
N LEU A 129 16.96 1.15 14.19
CA LEU A 129 16.90 2.56 13.79
C LEU A 129 17.08 3.43 15.04
N ASP A 130 18.05 4.35 14.99
CA ASP A 130 18.35 5.28 16.10
C ASP A 130 18.59 4.56 17.45
N GLY A 131 19.27 3.41 17.40
CA GLY A 131 19.55 2.58 18.58
C GLY A 131 18.33 1.84 19.16
N LYS A 132 17.18 1.89 18.49
CA LYS A 132 15.97 1.15 18.88
C LYS A 132 15.65 0.05 17.88
N GLU A 133 15.42 -1.15 18.38
CA GLU A 133 14.90 -2.24 17.57
C GLU A 133 13.45 -1.95 17.17
N ARG A 134 13.16 -2.17 15.89
CA ARG A 134 11.83 -2.08 15.30
C ARG A 134 11.58 -3.33 14.49
N TYR A 135 10.32 -3.77 14.51
CA TYR A 135 9.87 -4.95 13.79
C TYR A 135 8.85 -4.58 12.69
N PRO A 136 9.26 -3.89 11.61
CA PRO A 136 8.32 -3.54 10.55
C PRO A 136 7.93 -4.78 9.74
N GLY A 137 6.63 -4.94 9.51
CA GLY A 137 6.10 -5.86 8.51
C GLY A 137 6.16 -5.24 7.13
N LEU A 138 6.61 -6.01 6.14
CA LEU A 138 6.60 -5.67 4.73
C LEU A 138 5.73 -6.63 3.95
N SER A 139 4.86 -6.09 3.11
CA SER A 139 4.18 -6.87 2.08
C SER A 139 4.93 -6.67 0.76
N LEU A 140 5.64 -7.69 0.31
CA LEU A 140 6.33 -7.74 -0.96
C LEU A 140 5.37 -8.30 -2.02
N PHE A 141 5.21 -7.59 -3.13
CA PHE A 141 4.35 -8.06 -4.22
C PHE A 141 5.05 -9.19 -4.99
N GLY A 142 4.38 -10.33 -5.18
CA GLY A 142 4.96 -11.55 -5.75
C GLY A 142 5.38 -12.59 -4.70
N HIS A 143 5.58 -13.85 -5.14
CA HIS A 143 6.31 -14.84 -4.35
C HIS A 143 7.79 -14.67 -4.61
N ILE A 144 8.53 -14.39 -3.54
CA ILE A 144 10.00 -14.32 -3.57
C ILE A 144 10.52 -15.59 -2.94
N GLU A 145 10.91 -16.55 -3.77
CA GLU A 145 11.27 -17.91 -3.34
C GLU A 145 12.62 -18.00 -2.63
N ARG A 146 13.50 -17.00 -2.81
CA ARG A 146 14.88 -17.01 -2.30
C ARG A 146 15.08 -16.22 -1.00
N LEU A 147 14.00 -15.89 -0.29
CA LEU A 147 14.08 -15.08 0.93
C LEU A 147 13.85 -15.97 2.15
N GLU A 148 14.88 -16.11 2.99
CA GLU A 148 14.86 -16.96 4.17
C GLU A 148 15.06 -16.15 5.45
N ARG A 149 14.80 -16.79 6.60
CA ARG A 149 15.05 -16.18 7.92
C ARG A 149 16.55 -15.99 8.12
N GLY A 150 16.94 -14.82 8.61
CA GLY A 150 18.33 -14.42 8.81
C GLY A 150 18.93 -13.68 7.62
N ASP A 151 18.25 -13.65 6.48
CA ASP A 151 18.72 -12.90 5.31
C ASP A 151 18.76 -11.41 5.60
N VAL A 152 19.75 -10.74 5.03
CA VAL A 152 19.83 -9.27 5.02
C VAL A 152 19.09 -8.76 3.79
N LEU A 153 17.95 -8.12 4.02
CA LEU A 153 17.15 -7.46 3.01
C LEU A 153 17.42 -5.94 3.05
N PRO A 154 18.08 -5.37 2.03
CA PRO A 154 18.21 -3.94 1.95
C PRO A 154 16.85 -3.30 1.66
N VAL A 155 16.48 -2.33 2.50
CA VAL A 155 15.22 -1.60 2.36
C VAL A 155 15.52 -0.12 2.22
N LEU A 156 14.94 0.48 1.19
CA LEU A 156 14.91 1.93 1.03
C LEU A 156 13.68 2.48 1.76
N SER A 157 13.90 3.26 2.80
CA SER A 157 12.84 3.79 3.66
C SER A 157 12.94 5.31 3.83
N VAL A 158 11.81 5.96 4.08
CA VAL A 158 11.76 7.39 4.45
C VAL A 158 11.06 7.49 5.82
N PRO A 159 11.63 8.18 6.81
CA PRO A 159 10.98 8.37 8.11
C PRO A 159 9.56 8.93 7.98
N GLY A 160 8.61 8.32 8.69
CA GLY A 160 7.19 8.71 8.67
C GLY A 160 6.42 8.29 7.40
N TYR A 161 7.01 7.46 6.55
CA TYR A 161 6.42 7.07 5.27
C TYR A 161 5.97 5.61 5.26
N LYS A 162 4.71 5.35 4.86
CA LYS A 162 4.11 4.00 4.88
C LYS A 162 4.59 3.07 3.77
N HIS A 163 5.27 3.59 2.76
CA HIS A 163 5.75 2.82 1.62
C HIS A 163 7.27 2.77 1.63
N CYS A 164 7.82 1.63 1.26
CA CYS A 164 9.26 1.42 1.10
C CYS A 164 9.53 0.59 -0.14
N ALA A 165 10.80 0.48 -0.51
CA ALA A 165 11.24 -0.42 -1.56
C ALA A 165 12.21 -1.43 -0.98
N ALA A 166 12.02 -2.71 -1.29
CA ALA A 166 12.90 -3.78 -0.88
C ALA A 166 13.69 -4.31 -2.07
N PHE A 167 14.90 -4.82 -1.82
CA PHE A 167 15.80 -5.34 -2.85
C PHE A 167 16.21 -6.79 -2.56
N PRO A 168 15.31 -7.77 -2.74
CA PRO A 168 15.66 -9.18 -2.56
C PRO A 168 16.75 -9.57 -3.55
N GLY A 169 17.83 -10.16 -3.04
CA GLY A 169 18.99 -10.53 -3.86
C GLY A 169 19.78 -9.36 -4.46
N ARG A 170 19.59 -8.11 -3.99
CA ARG A 170 20.30 -6.89 -4.45
C ARG A 170 20.14 -6.55 -5.95
N GLY A 171 19.22 -7.20 -6.65
CA GLY A 171 19.03 -7.04 -8.09
C GLY A 171 17.69 -6.41 -8.46
N GLU A 172 16.60 -6.94 -7.92
CA GLU A 172 15.24 -6.56 -8.30
C GLU A 172 14.61 -5.58 -7.29
N LEU A 173 13.97 -4.55 -7.82
CA LEU A 173 13.18 -3.60 -7.04
C LEU A 173 11.79 -4.19 -6.78
N VAL A 174 11.48 -4.45 -5.52
CA VAL A 174 10.14 -4.89 -5.12
C VAL A 174 9.45 -3.80 -4.31
N VAL A 175 8.24 -3.45 -4.73
CA VAL A 175 7.39 -2.49 -4.01
C VAL A 175 6.98 -3.14 -2.69
N ALA A 176 7.18 -2.43 -1.59
CA ALA A 176 6.84 -2.90 -0.26
C ALA A 176 5.94 -1.89 0.46
N GLN A 177 4.94 -2.39 1.16
CA GLN A 177 4.13 -1.59 2.07
C GLN A 177 4.52 -1.91 3.51
N GLN A 178 4.92 -0.88 4.25
CA GLN A 178 5.19 -0.99 5.68
C GLN A 178 3.86 -1.08 6.42
N HIS A 179 3.75 -2.08 7.28
CA HIS A 179 2.68 -2.21 8.25
C HIS A 179 3.28 -2.55 9.61
N LEU A 180 2.66 -2.04 10.66
CA LEU A 180 2.94 -2.49 12.01
C LEU A 180 2.31 -3.87 12.14
N PHE A 181 3.11 -4.91 12.36
CA PHE A 181 2.54 -6.20 12.73
C PHE A 181 1.90 -6.05 14.11
N PRO A 182 0.59 -6.31 14.27
CA PRO A 182 0.02 -6.51 15.58
C PRO A 182 0.45 -7.91 16.03
N GLU A 183 1.66 -8.03 16.60
CA GLU A 183 2.06 -9.04 17.60
C GLU A 183 3.60 -9.11 17.73
N GLN A 184 4.12 -8.27 18.62
CA GLN A 184 4.97 -8.74 19.71
C GLN A 184 4.26 -8.40 21.02
N GLY A 185 3.17 -9.12 21.25
CA GLY A 185 2.47 -9.19 22.52
C GLY A 185 2.92 -10.39 23.35
N GLU A 186 4.22 -10.71 23.37
CA GLU A 186 4.80 -11.67 24.32
C GLU A 186 6.18 -11.16 24.75
N GLY A 187 6.26 -10.48 25.90
CA GLY A 187 7.53 -10.08 26.51
C GLY A 187 7.57 -8.71 27.18
N GLY A 188 6.60 -7.81 26.93
CA GLY A 188 6.50 -6.55 27.67
C GLY A 188 5.90 -6.76 29.08
N PRO A 189 6.42 -6.11 30.14
CA PRO A 189 5.89 -6.28 31.49
C PRO A 189 4.40 -5.91 31.53
N ARG A 190 3.58 -6.92 31.84
CA ARG A 190 2.11 -6.85 31.97
C ARG A 190 1.69 -5.71 32.90
N ARG A 191 1.29 -4.56 32.34
CA ARG A 191 0.33 -3.68 33.02
C ARG A 191 -1.05 -4.32 32.89
N ARG A 192 -1.46 -5.05 33.94
CA ARG A 192 -2.86 -5.40 34.19
C ARG A 192 -3.72 -4.14 34.08
N ARG A 193 -4.63 -4.09 33.11
CA ARG A 193 -5.91 -3.39 33.23
C ARG A 193 -6.91 -4.04 32.26
N GLY A 194 -8.07 -4.37 32.81
CA GLY A 194 -8.96 -5.42 32.36
C GLY A 194 -9.60 -5.21 31.00
N ALA A 195 -9.69 -6.30 30.25
CA ALA A 195 -10.67 -6.50 29.21
C ALA A 195 -11.70 -7.49 29.74
N ALA A 196 -12.77 -6.96 30.34
CA ALA A 196 -14.06 -7.63 30.36
C ALA A 196 -14.76 -7.30 29.03
N HIS A 197 -15.55 -8.24 28.52
CA HIS A 197 -16.32 -8.22 27.27
C HIS A 197 -15.61 -8.68 25.99
N ALA A 198 -15.53 -10.00 25.84
CA ALA A 198 -15.80 -10.67 24.56
C ALA A 198 -16.19 -12.13 24.83
N LEU A 199 -17.43 -12.35 25.24
CA LEU A 199 -18.07 -13.67 25.20
C LEU A 199 -19.37 -13.45 24.44
N ILE A 200 -19.44 -13.98 23.22
CA ILE A 200 -20.61 -14.59 22.58
C ILE A 200 -20.14 -14.97 21.17
N ALA A 201 -19.75 -16.23 21.02
CA ALA A 201 -19.93 -16.96 19.77
C ALA A 201 -20.12 -18.44 20.08
N ARG A 202 -21.36 -18.89 19.81
CA ARG A 202 -21.76 -20.24 19.42
C ARG A 202 -21.64 -21.38 20.46
N ARG A 203 -22.80 -21.90 20.83
CA ARG A 203 -23.03 -23.36 20.84
C ARG A 203 -24.42 -23.62 20.30
N GLY A 204 -24.48 -24.24 19.12
CA GLY A 204 -25.66 -24.95 18.64
C GLY A 204 -25.59 -26.40 19.14
N ASP A 205 -26.77 -26.97 19.31
CA ASP A 205 -27.11 -28.40 19.39
C ASP A 205 -26.51 -29.24 20.52
N GLU A 206 -27.35 -29.61 21.49
CA GLU A 206 -27.69 -31.01 21.76
C GLU A 206 -28.79 -31.14 22.83
N HIS A 207 -29.72 -32.07 22.57
CA HIS A 207 -30.65 -32.73 23.49
C HIS A 207 -31.88 -31.97 24.02
N LEU A 208 -33.05 -32.37 23.52
CA LEU A 208 -34.11 -32.97 24.36
C LEU A 208 -35.11 -33.71 23.48
N GLY A 209 -35.08 -35.05 23.55
CA GLY A 209 -36.25 -35.86 23.26
C GLY A 209 -37.14 -35.90 24.51
N ARG A 210 -38.41 -35.55 24.32
CA ARG A 210 -39.60 -36.20 24.90
C ARG A 210 -40.84 -35.61 24.25
#